data_AF-A0A7C9BHZ3-F1
#
_entry.id   AF-A0A7C9BHZ3-F1
#
_cell.length_a   1.000
_cell.length_b   1.000
_cell.length_c   1.000
_cell.angle_alpha   90.00
_cell.angle_beta   90.00
_cell.angle_gamma   90.00
#
_symmetry.space_group_name_H-M   'P 1'
#
loop_
_entity.id
_entity.type
_entity.pdbx_description
1 polymer ?
#
loop_
_entity_poly.entity_id
_entity_poly.type
_entity_poly.pdbx_seq_one_letter_code
_entity_poly.pdbx_strand_id
1 'polypeptide(L)'
;MNEKPSFVSEVMEWAQTLPVEEISLSESFSNQWALHILSKNETDLRVNLLPLVEEKKTLSSSAETEGKPTLQVTLWEDIWHTKRSIVQSRIKAQLGISERIPARLTQARRLDRPTTLDFLQENHLQDAVLSKFKYGLFLPSKHFRVLQNPPEADALLVAVGTFARPRQFVRAGHPHYSFELVRYANLLNTTVVGGLDKLLSHFTKAHQPDDVMTYADLEWSTGRSYLKLGFVPTGDTPPQRFWINPQTMERYYPHRLPDGLSEQTASERGYIPLFNAGSRKFVKVMKVPHL
;
A
#
# COMPACT_ATOMS: atom_id res chain seq x y z
N MET A 1 -15.50 -20.99 -23.44
CA MET A 1 -14.99 -19.66 -23.06
C MET A 1 -15.81 -19.22 -21.88
N ASN A 2 -15.20 -19.13 -20.70
CA ASN A 2 -15.88 -18.54 -19.54
C ASN A 2 -16.15 -17.06 -19.85
N GLU A 3 -17.33 -16.58 -19.50
CA GLU A 3 -17.66 -15.17 -19.66
C GLU A 3 -16.70 -14.33 -18.80
N LYS A 4 -16.18 -13.24 -19.37
CA LYS A 4 -15.23 -12.35 -18.68
C LYS A 4 -15.94 -11.72 -17.47
N PRO A 5 -15.41 -11.84 -16.23
CA PRO A 5 -16.04 -11.27 -15.05
C PRO A 5 -16.21 -9.74 -15.17
N SER A 6 -17.31 -9.20 -14.62
CA SER A 6 -17.60 -7.76 -14.65
C SER A 6 -16.45 -6.92 -14.10
N PHE A 7 -15.86 -7.33 -12.97
CA PHE A 7 -14.68 -6.72 -12.38
C PHE A 7 -13.52 -6.52 -13.37
N VAL A 8 -13.19 -7.54 -14.17
CA VAL A 8 -12.08 -7.47 -15.13
C VAL A 8 -12.40 -6.48 -16.24
N SER A 9 -13.66 -6.43 -16.68
CA SER A 9 -14.12 -5.45 -17.67
C SER A 9 -14.08 -4.03 -17.13
N GLU A 10 -14.55 -3.81 -15.90
CA GLU A 10 -14.52 -2.49 -15.25
C GLU A 10 -13.10 -1.95 -15.06
N VAL A 11 -12.15 -2.80 -14.65
CA VAL A 11 -10.74 -2.39 -14.52
C VAL A 11 -10.15 -2.04 -15.89
N MET A 12 -10.47 -2.82 -16.92
CA MET A 12 -9.99 -2.60 -18.28
C MET A 12 -10.55 -1.30 -18.88
N GLU A 13 -11.85 -1.06 -18.75
CA GLU A 13 -12.50 0.19 -19.19
C GLU A 13 -11.88 1.41 -18.49
N TRP A 14 -11.65 1.32 -17.18
CA TRP A 14 -10.94 2.38 -16.47
C TRP A 14 -9.51 2.55 -16.99
N ALA A 15 -8.75 1.47 -17.17
CA ALA A 15 -7.37 1.54 -17.61
C ALA A 15 -7.26 2.21 -19.00
N GLN A 16 -8.21 1.96 -19.91
CA GLN A 16 -8.29 2.61 -21.23
C GLN A 16 -8.39 4.15 -21.17
N THR A 17 -8.81 4.72 -20.04
CA THR A 17 -8.84 6.18 -19.85
C THR A 17 -7.48 6.78 -19.49
N LEU A 18 -6.47 5.94 -19.19
CA LEU A 18 -5.15 6.41 -18.76
C LEU A 18 -4.33 6.94 -19.95
N PRO A 19 -3.52 7.99 -19.77
CA PRO A 19 -2.67 8.55 -20.81
C PRO A 19 -1.38 7.72 -21.01
N VAL A 20 -1.51 6.44 -21.35
CA VAL A 20 -0.43 5.46 -21.51
C VAL A 20 -0.19 5.10 -22.98
N GLU A 21 0.86 4.34 -23.28
CA GLU A 21 1.20 3.96 -24.67
C GLU A 21 0.42 2.73 -25.12
N GLU A 22 0.40 1.68 -24.29
CA GLU A 22 -0.24 0.42 -24.63
C GLU A 22 -0.92 -0.17 -23.41
N ILE A 23 -2.07 -0.81 -23.65
CA ILE A 23 -2.76 -1.63 -22.68
C ILE A 23 -3.17 -2.93 -23.37
N SER A 24 -2.83 -4.05 -22.75
CA SER A 24 -3.26 -5.37 -23.21
C SER A 24 -3.76 -6.21 -22.05
N LEU A 25 -4.72 -7.08 -22.35
CA LEU A 25 -5.31 -7.99 -21.38
C LEU A 25 -5.09 -9.41 -21.86
N SER A 26 -4.59 -10.26 -20.98
CA SER A 26 -4.44 -11.69 -21.22
C SER A 26 -5.18 -12.47 -20.14
N GLU A 27 -5.77 -13.59 -20.54
CA GLU A 27 -6.29 -14.59 -19.63
C GLU A 27 -5.17 -15.60 -19.34
N SER A 28 -5.00 -15.96 -18.07
CA SER A 28 -4.11 -17.02 -17.62
C SER A 28 -4.93 -18.18 -17.07
N PHE A 29 -4.28 -19.32 -16.82
CA PHE A 29 -4.96 -20.50 -16.28
C PHE A 29 -5.75 -20.16 -15.02
N SER A 30 -6.94 -20.74 -14.86
CA SER A 30 -7.74 -20.69 -13.63
C SER A 30 -8.47 -19.36 -13.35
N ASN A 31 -9.12 -18.73 -14.34
CA ASN A 31 -9.86 -17.46 -14.19
C ASN A 31 -9.03 -16.28 -13.66
N GLN A 32 -7.71 -16.33 -13.83
CA GLN A 32 -6.81 -15.24 -13.48
C GLN A 32 -6.53 -14.40 -14.72
N TRP A 33 -6.65 -13.08 -14.59
CA TRP A 33 -6.42 -12.16 -15.71
C TRP A 33 -5.19 -11.31 -15.44
N ALA A 34 -4.44 -10.97 -16.48
CA ALA A 34 -3.29 -10.11 -16.39
C ALA A 34 -3.48 -8.91 -17.32
N LEU A 35 -3.60 -7.73 -16.72
CA LEU A 35 -3.61 -6.46 -17.40
C LEU A 35 -2.18 -5.92 -17.46
N HIS A 36 -1.66 -5.78 -18.67
CA HIS A 36 -0.37 -5.14 -18.93
C HIS A 36 -0.59 -3.70 -19.34
N ILE A 37 0.17 -2.79 -18.72
CA ILE A 37 0.09 -1.35 -18.98
C ILE A 37 1.50 -0.84 -19.22
N LEU A 38 1.77 -0.37 -20.44
CA LEU A 38 3.00 0.29 -20.81
C LEU A 38 2.79 1.80 -20.81
N SER A 39 3.46 2.49 -19.89
CA SER A 39 3.41 3.95 -19.80
C SER A 39 4.40 4.63 -20.74
N LYS A 40 4.18 5.93 -21.00
CA LYS A 40 5.03 6.80 -21.85
C LYS A 40 6.49 6.96 -21.42
N ASN A 41 6.83 6.49 -20.22
CA ASN A 41 8.19 6.53 -19.70
C ASN A 41 8.84 5.13 -19.70
N GLU A 42 8.31 4.22 -20.51
CA GLU A 42 8.71 2.81 -20.61
C GLU A 42 8.54 2.00 -19.31
N THR A 43 7.77 2.50 -18.33
CA THR A 43 7.38 1.67 -17.19
C THR A 43 6.33 0.66 -17.65
N ASP A 44 6.68 -0.62 -17.55
CA ASP A 44 5.80 -1.77 -17.75
C ASP A 44 5.27 -2.27 -16.39
N LEU A 45 3.94 -2.21 -16.26
CA LEU A 45 3.20 -2.67 -15.09
C LEU A 45 2.25 -3.81 -15.47
N ARG A 46 2.43 -4.95 -14.81
CA ARG A 46 1.49 -6.07 -14.81
C ARG A 46 0.61 -6.02 -13.57
N VAL A 47 -0.70 -5.94 -13.79
CA VAL A 47 -1.73 -6.05 -12.74
C VAL A 47 -2.39 -7.41 -12.89
N ASN A 48 -2.13 -8.33 -11.96
CA ASN A 48 -2.88 -9.59 -11.86
C ASN A 48 -4.23 -9.29 -11.23
N LEU A 49 -5.30 -9.53 -11.98
CA LEU A 49 -6.68 -9.34 -11.56
C LEU A 49 -7.21 -10.69 -11.08
N LEU A 50 -7.60 -10.75 -9.81
CA LEU A 50 -8.12 -11.95 -9.16
C LEU A 50 -9.60 -11.75 -8.80
N PRO A 51 -10.53 -12.27 -9.64
CA PRO A 51 -11.93 -12.34 -9.30
C PRO A 51 -12.16 -13.21 -8.06
N LEU A 52 -13.20 -12.89 -7.29
CA LEU A 52 -13.72 -13.78 -6.26
C LEU A 52 -14.47 -14.91 -6.96
N VAL A 53 -13.80 -16.06 -7.15
CA VAL A 53 -14.46 -17.28 -7.61
C VAL A 53 -14.66 -18.22 -6.42
N GLU A 54 -15.78 -18.91 -6.35
CA GLU A 54 -16.14 -19.82 -5.25
C GLU A 54 -15.25 -21.07 -5.09
N GLU A 55 -14.19 -21.25 -5.90
CA GLU A 55 -13.43 -22.50 -5.87
C GLU A 55 -12.12 -22.44 -5.08
N LYS A 56 -12.05 -23.34 -4.09
CA LYS A 56 -10.84 -23.78 -3.38
C LYS A 56 -9.76 -24.27 -4.34
N LYS A 57 -8.89 -23.40 -4.84
CA LYS A 57 -7.59 -23.83 -5.37
C LYS A 57 -6.48 -22.91 -4.90
N THR A 58 -5.52 -23.56 -4.24
CA THR A 58 -4.26 -23.01 -3.78
C THR A 58 -3.57 -22.25 -4.90
N LEU A 59 -3.26 -20.97 -4.65
CA LEU A 59 -2.35 -20.19 -5.49
C LEU A 59 -1.02 -20.94 -5.59
N SER A 60 -0.73 -21.55 -6.74
CA SER A 60 0.62 -21.93 -7.09
C SER A 60 1.39 -20.68 -7.51
N SER A 61 2.64 -20.60 -7.09
CA SER A 61 3.55 -19.48 -7.35
C SER A 61 3.62 -19.14 -8.83
N SER A 62 3.57 -17.85 -9.13
CA SER A 62 3.77 -17.27 -10.46
C SER A 62 5.01 -17.85 -11.13
N ALA A 63 4.83 -18.40 -12.32
CA ALA A 63 5.94 -18.68 -13.24
C ALA A 63 6.64 -17.36 -13.60
N GLU A 64 7.97 -17.39 -13.55
CA GLU A 64 8.81 -16.28 -14.01
C GLU A 64 8.62 -16.12 -15.52
N THR A 65 8.06 -14.99 -15.95
CA THR A 65 8.16 -14.57 -17.34
C THR A 65 9.53 -13.96 -17.57
N GLU A 66 10.35 -14.61 -18.40
CA GLU A 66 11.59 -14.03 -18.92
C GLU A 66 11.28 -12.73 -19.66
N GLY A 67 11.84 -11.61 -19.17
CA GLY A 67 11.60 -10.27 -19.70
C GLY A 67 12.18 -9.19 -18.78
N LYS A 68 12.14 -7.92 -19.23
CA LYS A 68 12.53 -6.74 -18.42
C LYS A 68 11.85 -6.81 -17.03
N PRO A 69 12.39 -6.20 -15.97
CA PRO A 69 11.79 -6.24 -14.63
C PRO A 69 10.46 -5.46 -14.59
N THR A 70 9.38 -6.13 -14.98
CA THR A 70 8.00 -5.65 -14.91
C THR A 70 7.62 -5.39 -13.45
N LEU A 71 7.05 -4.22 -13.16
CA LEU A 71 6.39 -4.01 -11.88
C LEU A 71 5.17 -4.92 -11.84
N GLN A 72 4.98 -5.66 -10.76
CA GLN A 72 3.85 -6.55 -10.61
C GLN A 72 3.03 -6.16 -9.39
N VAL A 73 1.72 -6.11 -9.57
CA VAL A 73 0.74 -5.97 -8.49
C VAL A 73 -0.35 -7.02 -8.63
N THR A 74 -0.93 -7.40 -7.50
CA THR A 74 -2.11 -8.26 -7.43
C THR A 74 -3.28 -7.43 -6.92
N LEU A 75 -4.34 -7.36 -7.73
CA LEU A 75 -5.58 -6.66 -7.41
C LEU A 75 -6.71 -7.68 -7.28
N TRP A 76 -7.22 -7.80 -6.07
CA TRP A 76 -8.40 -8.59 -5.77
C TRP A 76 -9.68 -7.78 -6.07
N GLU A 77 -10.71 -8.48 -6.53
CA GLU A 77 -12.00 -7.88 -6.89
C GLU A 77 -12.65 -7.12 -5.73
N ASP A 78 -12.64 -7.67 -4.52
CA ASP A 78 -13.20 -7.02 -3.32
C ASP A 78 -12.55 -5.67 -3.01
N ILE A 79 -11.24 -5.58 -3.20
CA ILE A 79 -10.47 -4.36 -3.02
C ILE A 79 -10.81 -3.33 -4.09
N TRP A 80 -11.07 -3.76 -5.34
CA TRP A 80 -11.51 -2.84 -6.38
C TRP A 80 -12.89 -2.25 -6.10
N HIS A 81 -13.84 -3.05 -5.62
CA HIS A 81 -15.18 -2.56 -5.31
C HIS A 81 -15.20 -1.67 -4.06
N THR A 82 -14.43 -2.01 -3.03
CA THR A 82 -14.46 -1.26 -1.75
C THR A 82 -13.48 -0.08 -1.68
N LYS A 83 -12.39 -0.10 -2.47
CA LYS A 83 -11.28 0.88 -2.39
C LYS A 83 -10.84 1.40 -3.77
N ARG A 84 -11.77 1.49 -4.73
CA ARG A 84 -11.50 1.87 -6.13
C ARG A 84 -10.59 3.09 -6.28
N SER A 85 -10.91 4.21 -5.63
CA SER A 85 -10.15 5.46 -5.75
C SER A 85 -8.69 5.32 -5.30
N ILE A 86 -8.45 4.57 -4.21
CA ILE A 86 -7.12 4.28 -3.68
C ILE A 86 -6.35 3.38 -4.66
N VAL A 87 -6.99 2.33 -5.18
CA VAL A 87 -6.38 1.42 -6.17
C VAL A 87 -5.94 2.19 -7.42
N GLN A 88 -6.85 2.99 -7.99
CA GLN A 88 -6.57 3.80 -9.17
C GLN A 88 -5.42 4.79 -8.92
N SER A 89 -5.40 5.45 -7.76
CA SER A 89 -4.31 6.34 -7.35
C SER A 89 -2.96 5.60 -7.27
N ARG A 90 -2.94 4.39 -6.68
CA ARG A 90 -1.72 3.57 -6.54
C ARG A 90 -1.18 3.10 -7.89
N ILE A 91 -2.04 2.63 -8.79
CA ILE A 91 -1.65 2.22 -10.15
C ILE A 91 -1.10 3.44 -10.91
N LYS A 92 -1.78 4.60 -10.87
CA LYS A 92 -1.26 5.84 -11.47
C LYS A 92 0.10 6.24 -10.91
N ALA A 93 0.32 6.07 -9.61
CA ALA A 93 1.62 6.36 -9.00
C ALA A 93 2.73 5.42 -9.49
N GLN A 94 2.44 4.13 -9.68
CA GLN A 94 3.40 3.17 -10.23
C GLN A 94 3.75 3.44 -11.69
N LEU A 95 2.77 3.90 -12.48
CA LEU A 95 2.96 4.32 -13.88
C LEU A 95 3.59 5.73 -14.01
N GLY A 96 3.80 6.44 -12.90
CA GLY A 96 4.37 7.79 -12.90
C GLY A 96 3.40 8.90 -13.39
N ILE A 97 2.10 8.62 -13.40
CA ILE A 97 1.03 9.54 -13.88
C ILE A 97 0.57 10.51 -12.79
N SER A 98 0.72 10.14 -11.52
CA SER A 98 0.28 10.96 -10.38
C SER A 98 0.95 12.33 -10.32
N GLU A 99 0.25 13.32 -9.74
CA GLU A 99 0.80 14.65 -9.51
C GLU A 99 1.98 14.58 -8.54
N ARG A 100 3.15 15.06 -8.97
CA ARG A 100 4.40 14.91 -8.20
C ARG A 100 4.65 16.15 -7.34
N ILE A 101 4.70 15.94 -6.02
CA ILE A 101 4.95 16.99 -5.05
C ILE A 101 6.34 16.78 -4.46
N PRO A 102 7.35 17.63 -4.74
CA PRO A 102 8.66 17.50 -4.12
C PRO A 102 8.57 17.74 -2.60
N ALA A 103 9.02 16.78 -1.79
CA ALA A 103 8.95 16.88 -0.33
C ALA A 103 9.69 18.11 0.23
N ARG A 104 10.69 18.66 -0.47
CA ARG A 104 11.36 19.91 -0.07
C ARG A 104 10.42 21.12 0.01
N LEU A 105 9.30 21.09 -0.71
CA LEU A 105 8.29 22.17 -0.70
C LEU A 105 7.29 22.05 0.45
N THR A 106 7.29 20.92 1.17
CA THR A 106 6.34 20.68 2.26
C THR A 106 6.90 21.10 3.62
N GLN A 107 6.11 20.99 4.67
CA GLN A 107 6.53 21.14 6.06
C GLN A 107 6.05 19.93 6.87
N ALA A 108 6.95 19.32 7.63
CA ALA A 108 6.60 18.20 8.50
C ALA A 108 6.01 18.73 9.81
N ARG A 109 4.84 18.21 10.22
CA ARG A 109 4.13 18.62 11.44
C ARG A 109 3.56 17.39 12.15
N ARG A 110 3.34 17.47 13.47
CA ARG A 110 2.55 16.44 14.18
C ARG A 110 1.09 16.54 13.77
N LEU A 111 0.40 15.40 13.82
CA LEU A 111 -1.04 15.29 13.58
C LEU A 111 -1.76 14.80 14.83
N ASP A 112 -3.00 15.26 15.00
CA ASP A 112 -3.92 14.68 15.96
C ASP A 112 -4.44 13.31 15.47
N ARG A 113 -5.22 12.65 16.32
CA ARG A 113 -5.79 11.34 16.00
C ARG A 113 -6.87 11.43 14.90
N PRO A 114 -7.90 12.29 14.99
CA PRO A 114 -8.95 12.34 13.98
C PRO A 114 -8.39 12.57 12.57
N THR A 115 -7.59 13.62 12.38
CA THR A 115 -7.00 13.98 11.08
C THR A 115 -6.18 12.83 10.48
N THR A 116 -5.44 12.09 11.31
CA THR A 116 -4.65 10.95 10.85
C THR A 116 -5.53 9.79 10.39
N LEU A 117 -6.61 9.49 11.13
CA LEU A 117 -7.50 8.38 10.80
C LEU A 117 -8.27 8.68 9.51
N ASP A 118 -8.84 9.88 9.40
CA ASP A 118 -9.59 10.30 8.22
C ASP A 118 -8.69 10.25 6.98
N PHE A 119 -7.48 10.82 7.07
CA PHE A 119 -6.54 10.76 5.96
C PHE A 119 -6.16 9.33 5.57
N LEU A 120 -5.86 8.45 6.53
CA LEU A 120 -5.48 7.08 6.20
C LEU A 120 -6.66 6.27 5.64
N GLN A 121 -7.88 6.50 6.12
CA GLN A 121 -9.08 5.83 5.62
C GLN A 121 -9.36 6.17 4.14
N GLU A 122 -9.10 7.42 3.76
CA GLU A 122 -9.32 7.92 2.40
C GLU A 122 -8.17 7.59 1.43
N ASN A 123 -6.94 7.44 1.94
CA ASN A 123 -5.73 7.46 1.10
C ASN A 123 -4.87 6.18 1.20
N HIS A 124 -5.11 5.31 2.18
CA HIS A 124 -4.32 4.09 2.40
C HIS A 124 -5.14 2.83 2.13
N LEU A 125 -4.50 1.81 1.53
CA LEU A 125 -5.18 0.58 1.14
C LEU A 125 -5.57 -0.29 2.33
N GLN A 126 -4.66 -0.41 3.29
CA GLN A 126 -4.91 -1.10 4.56
C GLN A 126 -5.61 -0.15 5.54
N ASP A 127 -6.40 -0.72 6.44
CA ASP A 127 -7.10 0.01 7.49
C ASP A 127 -6.20 0.99 8.25
N ALA A 128 -6.82 2.08 8.68
CA ALA A 128 -6.22 3.02 9.60
C ALA A 128 -5.98 2.33 10.95
N VAL A 129 -4.75 2.40 11.45
CA VAL A 129 -4.35 1.77 12.71
C VAL A 129 -3.90 2.83 13.71
N LEU A 130 -4.22 2.60 14.97
CA LEU A 130 -3.74 3.42 16.06
C LEU A 130 -2.22 3.34 16.18
N SER A 131 -1.61 4.51 16.21
CA SER A 131 -0.18 4.69 16.27
C SER A 131 0.14 5.75 17.33
N LYS A 132 1.32 5.64 17.93
CA LYS A 132 1.74 6.56 18.99
C LYS A 132 2.16 7.90 18.42
N PHE A 133 2.91 7.88 17.32
CA PHE A 133 3.45 9.08 16.69
C PHE A 133 2.87 9.21 15.29
N LYS A 134 2.43 10.42 14.94
CA LYS A 134 1.72 10.71 13.70
C LYS A 134 2.23 12.03 13.16
N TYR A 135 2.65 12.00 11.90
CA TYR A 135 3.23 13.16 11.24
C TYR A 135 2.63 13.32 9.86
N GLY A 136 2.44 14.58 9.48
CA GLY A 136 1.93 15.00 8.19
C GLY A 136 2.94 15.86 7.44
N LEU A 137 2.91 15.80 6.12
CA LEU A 137 3.57 16.77 5.25
C LEU A 137 2.53 17.73 4.71
N PHE A 138 2.70 19.01 5.01
CA PHE A 138 1.81 20.09 4.55
C PHE A 138 2.47 20.85 3.41
N LEU A 139 1.80 20.96 2.26
CA LEU A 139 2.20 21.81 1.14
C LEU A 139 1.60 23.21 1.38
N PRO A 140 2.40 24.28 1.55
CA PRO A 140 1.89 25.65 1.67
C PRO A 140 1.28 26.17 0.36
N SER A 141 0.28 27.06 0.45
CA SER A 141 -0.45 27.63 -0.69
C SER A 141 0.43 28.27 -1.76
N LYS A 142 1.51 28.96 -1.37
CA LYS A 142 2.52 29.51 -2.31
C LYS A 142 3.18 28.46 -3.23
N HIS A 143 3.02 27.18 -2.94
CA HIS A 143 3.54 26.07 -3.73
C HIS A 143 2.45 25.26 -4.45
N PHE A 144 1.17 25.68 -4.39
CA PHE A 144 0.06 25.02 -5.06
C PHE A 144 0.13 25.00 -6.59
N ARG A 145 1.02 25.80 -7.19
CA ARG A 145 1.35 25.74 -8.62
C ARG A 145 1.84 24.37 -9.13
N VAL A 146 2.18 23.44 -8.23
CA VAL A 146 2.54 22.05 -8.59
C VAL A 146 1.34 21.11 -8.67
N LEU A 147 0.14 21.60 -8.31
CA LEU A 147 -1.11 20.88 -8.37
C LEU A 147 -1.91 21.30 -9.59
N GLN A 148 -2.67 20.36 -10.17
CA GLN A 148 -3.57 20.67 -11.28
C GLN A 148 -4.81 21.42 -10.80
N ASN A 149 -5.40 20.97 -9.68
CA ASN A 149 -6.61 21.54 -9.08
C ASN A 149 -6.32 21.94 -7.63
N PRO A 150 -5.72 23.11 -7.40
CA PRO A 150 -5.34 23.53 -6.05
C PRO A 150 -6.57 23.87 -5.20
N PRO A 151 -6.61 23.47 -3.92
CA PRO A 151 -7.70 23.83 -3.02
C PRO A 151 -7.58 25.29 -2.56
N GLU A 152 -8.69 25.87 -2.10
CA GLU A 152 -8.70 27.16 -1.40
C GLU A 152 -8.36 26.95 0.08
N ALA A 153 -7.06 26.88 0.39
CA ALA A 153 -6.54 26.69 1.74
C ALA A 153 -5.11 27.25 1.88
N ASP A 154 -4.71 27.62 3.10
CA ASP A 154 -3.33 28.08 3.36
C ASP A 154 -2.28 26.98 3.24
N ALA A 155 -2.68 25.74 3.52
CA ALA A 155 -1.84 24.56 3.35
C ALA A 155 -2.68 23.30 3.13
N LEU A 156 -2.13 22.36 2.37
CA LEU A 156 -2.74 21.07 2.07
C LEU A 156 -1.94 19.94 2.72
N LEU A 157 -2.60 19.04 3.46
CA LEU A 157 -1.99 17.80 3.94
C LEU A 157 -1.82 16.83 2.76
N VAL A 158 -0.57 16.53 2.38
CA VAL A 158 -0.26 15.76 1.16
C VAL A 158 0.36 14.39 1.42
N ALA A 159 0.82 14.13 2.64
CA ALA A 159 1.24 12.79 3.06
C ALA A 159 1.16 12.62 4.57
N VAL A 160 0.96 11.38 5.01
CA VAL A 160 0.90 10.99 6.42
C VAL A 160 1.80 9.79 6.65
N GLY A 161 2.55 9.83 7.74
CA GLY A 161 3.40 8.75 8.24
C GLY A 161 3.14 8.50 9.72
N THR A 162 2.98 7.24 10.10
CA THR A 162 2.68 6.86 11.49
C THR A 162 3.66 5.84 12.03
N PHE A 163 3.97 5.96 13.33
CA PHE A 163 4.94 5.11 14.00
C PHE A 163 4.38 4.54 15.30
N ALA A 164 4.68 3.28 15.56
CA ALA A 164 4.27 2.57 16.78
C ALA A 164 5.07 3.04 18.02
N ARG A 165 4.66 2.57 19.20
CA ARG A 165 5.51 2.66 20.39
C ARG A 165 6.76 1.79 20.18
N PRO A 166 7.92 2.19 20.74
CA PRO A 166 9.10 1.34 20.66
C PRO A 166 8.86 0.03 21.38
N ARG A 167 9.36 -1.06 20.79
CA ARG A 167 9.64 -2.28 21.54
C ARG A 167 11.02 -2.12 22.16
N GLN A 168 11.08 -2.33 23.47
CA GLN A 168 12.31 -2.26 24.25
C GLN A 168 12.75 -3.68 24.57
N PHE A 169 14.01 -3.99 24.28
CA PHE A 169 14.62 -5.27 24.63
C PHE A 169 16.13 -5.08 24.79
N VAL A 170 16.81 -6.08 25.35
CA VAL A 170 18.27 -6.05 25.47
C VAL A 170 18.89 -6.70 24.23
N ARG A 171 19.85 -6.01 23.60
CA ARG A 171 20.64 -6.53 22.48
C ARG A 171 22.11 -6.27 22.76
N ALA A 172 22.93 -7.33 22.72
CA ALA A 172 24.35 -7.25 23.04
C ALA A 172 24.64 -6.51 24.36
N GLY A 173 23.85 -6.79 25.40
CA GLY A 173 24.00 -6.21 26.74
C GLY A 173 23.48 -4.77 26.92
N HIS A 174 22.95 -4.13 25.88
CA HIS A 174 22.47 -2.74 25.93
C HIS A 174 20.95 -2.64 25.69
N PRO A 175 20.25 -1.66 26.28
CA PRO A 175 18.88 -1.35 25.92
C PRO A 175 18.77 -0.99 24.44
N HIS A 176 17.78 -1.57 23.76
CA HIS A 176 17.54 -1.40 22.34
C HIS A 176 16.09 -0.99 22.10
N TYR A 177 15.89 0.10 21.35
CA TYR A 177 14.61 0.75 21.05
C TYR A 177 14.28 0.59 19.56
N SER A 178 13.53 -0.47 19.23
CA SER A 178 13.06 -0.73 17.86
C SER A 178 11.67 -0.12 17.67
N PHE A 179 11.53 0.73 16.65
CA PHE A 179 10.25 1.33 16.29
C PHE A 179 9.72 0.77 14.97
N GLU A 180 8.41 0.85 14.77
CA GLU A 180 7.77 0.43 13.52
C GLU A 180 7.20 1.65 12.80
N LEU A 181 7.53 1.83 11.52
CA LEU A 181 6.73 2.64 10.59
C LEU A 181 5.50 1.80 10.22
N VAL A 182 4.34 2.20 10.73
CA VAL A 182 3.10 1.41 10.61
C VAL A 182 2.39 1.72 9.30
N ARG A 183 2.31 3.00 8.92
CA ARG A 183 1.65 3.44 7.68
C ARG A 183 2.40 4.60 7.05
N TYR A 184 2.39 4.64 5.72
CA TYR A 184 2.75 5.81 4.94
C TYR A 184 1.77 5.93 3.76
N ALA A 185 1.12 7.07 3.61
CA ALA A 185 0.22 7.36 2.49
C ALA A 185 0.51 8.76 1.94
N ASN A 186 0.40 8.90 0.62
CA ASN A 186 0.26 10.19 -0.04
C ASN A 186 -1.24 10.48 -0.22
N LEU A 187 -1.59 11.76 -0.38
CA LEU A 187 -2.92 12.16 -0.81
C LEU A 187 -3.25 11.50 -2.16
N LEU A 188 -4.50 11.07 -2.35
CA LEU A 188 -4.96 10.43 -3.58
C LEU A 188 -4.52 11.20 -4.82
N ASN A 189 -4.13 10.46 -5.85
CA ASN A 189 -3.66 10.97 -7.14
C ASN A 189 -2.36 11.79 -7.07
N THR A 190 -1.70 11.87 -5.92
CA THR A 190 -0.41 12.54 -5.75
C THR A 190 0.71 11.57 -5.41
N THR A 191 1.95 12.02 -5.59
CA THR A 191 3.14 11.35 -5.10
C THR A 191 4.09 12.36 -4.50
N VAL A 192 4.30 12.26 -3.19
CA VAL A 192 5.24 13.13 -2.47
C VAL A 192 6.66 12.55 -2.61
N VAL A 193 7.42 13.08 -3.57
CA VAL A 193 8.77 12.62 -3.90
C VAL A 193 9.71 12.96 -2.75
N GLY A 194 10.27 11.93 -2.10
CA GLY A 194 11.07 12.07 -0.87
C GLY A 194 10.22 12.25 0.40
N GLY A 195 8.89 12.08 0.33
CA GLY A 195 8.00 12.30 1.46
C GLY A 195 8.25 11.33 2.61
N LEU A 196 8.40 10.04 2.30
CA LEU A 196 8.75 9.02 3.28
C LEU A 196 10.08 9.33 3.99
N ASP A 197 11.11 9.70 3.23
CA ASP A 197 12.43 10.05 3.79
C ASP A 197 12.35 11.24 4.74
N LYS A 198 11.59 12.28 4.35
CA LYS A 198 11.41 13.48 5.15
C LYS A 198 10.69 13.18 6.47
N LEU A 199 9.63 12.38 6.45
CA LEU A 199 8.92 11.97 7.66
C LEU A 199 9.75 11.05 8.53
N LEU A 200 10.46 10.09 7.94
CA LEU A 200 11.39 9.23 8.66
C LEU A 200 12.50 10.04 9.34
N SER A 201 13.10 10.99 8.62
CA SER A 201 14.13 11.89 9.15
C SER A 201 13.59 12.81 10.25
N HIS A 202 12.36 13.30 10.12
CA HIS A 202 11.71 14.08 11.17
C HIS A 202 11.47 13.23 12.43
N PHE A 203 11.02 11.99 12.26
CA PHE A 203 10.81 11.04 13.34
C PHE A 203 12.12 10.66 14.05
N THR A 204 13.16 10.31 13.29
CA THR A 204 14.44 9.85 13.87
C THR A 204 15.16 10.95 14.63
N LYS A 205 15.08 12.21 14.16
CA LYS A 205 15.59 13.37 14.92
C LYS A 205 14.87 13.57 16.24
N ALA A 206 13.57 13.27 16.30
CA ALA A 206 12.76 13.49 17.50
C ALA A 206 12.86 12.37 18.54
N HIS A 207 13.08 11.12 18.10
CA HIS A 207 12.99 9.94 18.99
C HIS A 207 14.26 9.10 19.06
N GLN A 208 15.26 9.36 18.20
CA GLN A 208 16.56 8.68 18.19
C GLN A 208 16.45 7.14 18.30
N PRO A 209 15.71 6.49 17.39
CA PRO A 209 15.51 5.03 17.44
C PRO A 209 16.81 4.29 17.08
N ASP A 210 17.06 3.13 17.69
CA ASP A 210 18.19 2.27 17.30
C ASP A 210 17.95 1.63 15.93
N ASP A 211 16.71 1.18 15.69
CA ASP A 211 16.24 0.79 14.38
C ASP A 211 14.78 1.17 14.14
N VAL A 212 14.45 1.27 12.86
CA VAL A 212 13.07 1.35 12.38
C VAL A 212 12.81 0.15 11.48
N MET A 213 11.73 -0.58 11.77
CA MET A 213 11.21 -1.63 10.91
C MET A 213 9.91 -1.21 10.20
N THR A 214 9.60 -1.89 9.11
CA THR A 214 8.35 -1.72 8.35
C THR A 214 8.06 -2.98 7.56
N TYR A 215 6.83 -3.10 7.07
CA TYR A 215 6.41 -4.20 6.21
C TYR A 215 6.03 -3.66 4.83
N ALA A 216 6.42 -4.37 3.78
CA ALA A 216 5.95 -4.16 2.41
C ALA A 216 4.97 -5.27 2.06
N ASP A 217 3.74 -4.91 1.69
CA ASP A 217 2.78 -5.85 1.15
C ASP A 217 3.29 -6.42 -0.19
N LEU A 218 3.48 -7.74 -0.24
CA LEU A 218 4.06 -8.43 -1.41
C LEU A 218 3.15 -8.37 -2.64
N GLU A 219 1.85 -8.12 -2.46
CA GLU A 219 0.90 -7.94 -3.58
C GLU A 219 1.02 -6.55 -4.22
N TRP A 220 1.67 -5.60 -3.57
CA TRP A 220 1.64 -4.19 -3.99
C TRP A 220 3.02 -3.53 -4.08
N SER A 221 4.06 -4.16 -3.56
CA SER A 221 5.37 -3.55 -3.46
C SER A 221 6.48 -4.58 -3.35
N THR A 222 7.52 -4.38 -4.16
CA THR A 222 8.81 -5.07 -4.01
C THR A 222 9.71 -4.45 -2.92
N GLY A 223 9.24 -3.38 -2.26
CA GLY A 223 10.01 -2.67 -1.23
C GLY A 223 11.08 -1.73 -1.77
N ARG A 224 11.11 -1.43 -3.08
CA ARG A 224 12.09 -0.53 -3.73
C ARG A 224 12.27 0.82 -3.00
N SER A 225 11.18 1.43 -2.52
CA SER A 225 11.25 2.69 -1.77
C SER A 225 11.98 2.55 -0.43
N TYR A 226 11.84 1.41 0.25
CA TYR A 226 12.54 1.14 1.51
C TYR A 226 14.03 0.87 1.26
N LEU A 227 14.35 0.09 0.22
CA LEU A 227 15.74 -0.19 -0.19
C LEU A 227 16.53 1.10 -0.47
N LYS A 228 15.93 2.04 -1.22
CA LYS A 228 16.53 3.36 -1.51
C LYS A 228 16.82 4.19 -0.25
N LEU A 229 16.10 3.93 0.84
CA LEU A 229 16.27 4.62 2.12
C LEU A 229 17.23 3.87 3.07
N GLY A 230 17.88 2.80 2.62
CA GLY A 230 18.83 2.02 3.40
C GLY A 230 18.17 1.01 4.35
N PHE A 231 16.91 0.64 4.13
CA PHE A 231 16.35 -0.53 4.78
C PHE A 231 16.86 -1.80 4.09
N VAL A 232 17.07 -2.86 4.87
CA VAL A 232 17.41 -4.19 4.38
C VAL A 232 16.25 -5.15 4.63
N PRO A 233 15.96 -6.07 3.70
CA PRO A 233 14.95 -7.11 3.92
C PRO A 233 15.48 -8.11 4.96
N THR A 234 14.63 -8.51 5.91
CA THR A 234 15.03 -9.43 7.01
C THR A 234 14.18 -10.70 7.08
N GLY A 235 13.24 -10.88 6.15
CA GLY A 235 12.36 -12.05 6.07
C GLY A 235 10.95 -11.68 5.64
N ASP A 236 10.17 -12.70 5.28
CA ASP A 236 8.79 -12.56 4.85
C ASP A 236 7.85 -13.11 5.93
N THR A 237 6.69 -12.48 6.10
CA THR A 237 5.60 -13.00 6.92
C THR A 237 4.77 -13.97 6.08
N PRO A 238 4.16 -15.00 6.70
CA PRO A 238 3.27 -15.89 5.97
C PRO A 238 2.05 -15.13 5.38
N PRO A 239 1.39 -15.72 4.37
CA PRO A 239 0.08 -15.31 3.91
C PRO A 239 -0.90 -15.01 5.05
N GLN A 240 -1.60 -13.89 4.95
CA GLN A 240 -2.62 -13.50 5.90
C GLN A 240 -4.00 -13.90 5.39
N ARG A 241 -4.77 -14.58 6.25
CA ARG A 241 -6.14 -14.95 5.96
C ARG A 241 -7.10 -13.77 6.12
N PHE A 242 -8.09 -13.72 5.25
CA PHE A 242 -9.24 -12.83 5.28
C PHE A 242 -10.53 -13.60 5.01
N TRP A 243 -11.65 -13.00 5.39
CA TRP A 243 -13.00 -13.44 5.07
C TRP A 243 -13.72 -12.33 4.31
N ILE A 244 -14.28 -12.64 3.14
CA ILE A 244 -14.96 -11.67 2.30
C ILE A 244 -16.45 -11.99 2.30
N ASN A 245 -17.27 -10.98 2.57
CA ASN A 245 -18.70 -11.06 2.36
C ASN A 245 -18.99 -10.87 0.86
N PRO A 246 -19.45 -11.89 0.11
CA PRO A 246 -19.62 -11.78 -1.34
C PRO A 246 -20.78 -10.86 -1.76
N GLN A 247 -21.68 -10.48 -0.84
CA GLN A 247 -22.75 -9.53 -1.12
C GLN A 247 -22.29 -8.07 -0.98
N THR A 248 -21.46 -7.77 0.02
CA THR A 248 -20.98 -6.40 0.28
C THR A 248 -19.58 -6.13 -0.25
N MET A 249 -18.84 -7.18 -0.63
CA MET A 249 -17.42 -7.17 -0.96
C MET A 249 -16.52 -6.71 0.19
N GLU A 250 -17.04 -6.62 1.41
CA GLU A 250 -16.25 -6.22 2.56
C GLU A 250 -15.32 -7.35 3.01
N ARG A 251 -14.06 -6.98 3.25
CA ARG A 251 -12.99 -7.87 3.71
C ARG A 251 -12.76 -7.71 5.21
N TYR A 252 -12.72 -8.83 5.91
CA TYR A 252 -12.50 -8.87 7.36
C TYR A 252 -11.27 -9.71 7.72
N TYR A 253 -10.52 -9.24 8.70
CA TYR A 253 -9.57 -10.09 9.43
C TYR A 253 -10.34 -11.10 10.29
N PRO A 254 -9.81 -12.31 10.55
CA PRO A 254 -10.48 -13.32 11.38
C PRO A 254 -10.93 -12.80 12.76
N HIS A 255 -10.13 -11.93 13.39
CA HIS A 255 -10.41 -11.35 14.70
C HIS A 255 -11.26 -10.05 14.64
N ARG A 256 -11.73 -9.67 13.44
CA ARG A 256 -12.57 -8.48 13.19
C ARG A 256 -13.79 -8.82 12.33
N LEU A 257 -14.21 -10.08 12.36
CA LEU A 257 -15.50 -10.46 11.80
C LEU A 257 -16.62 -9.67 12.50
N PRO A 258 -17.72 -9.36 11.80
CA PRO A 258 -18.89 -8.73 12.40
C PRO A 258 -19.38 -9.45 13.65
N ASP A 259 -20.00 -8.70 14.58
CA ASP A 259 -20.46 -9.22 15.86
C ASP A 259 -21.36 -10.46 15.67
N GLY A 260 -21.09 -11.49 16.49
CA GLY A 260 -21.80 -12.76 16.42
C GLY A 260 -21.31 -13.73 15.33
N LEU A 261 -20.28 -13.37 14.55
CA LEU A 261 -19.63 -14.28 13.61
C LEU A 261 -18.28 -14.81 14.14
N SER A 262 -18.16 -16.13 14.14
CA SER A 262 -16.88 -16.85 14.14
C SER A 262 -16.48 -17.22 12.71
N GLU A 263 -15.23 -17.64 12.51
CA GLU A 263 -14.75 -18.15 11.21
C GLU A 263 -15.62 -19.32 10.69
N GLN A 264 -16.08 -20.20 11.58
CA GLN A 264 -16.97 -21.30 11.22
C GLN A 264 -18.31 -20.75 10.69
N THR A 265 -18.96 -19.87 11.45
CA THR A 265 -20.25 -19.30 11.03
C THR A 265 -20.13 -18.37 9.82
N ALA A 266 -18.99 -17.72 9.61
CA ALA A 266 -18.72 -16.95 8.39
C ALA A 266 -18.69 -17.88 7.18
N SER A 267 -18.00 -19.02 7.28
CA SER A 267 -18.00 -20.05 6.25
C SER A 267 -19.41 -20.61 5.99
N GLU A 268 -20.19 -20.89 7.04
CA GLU A 268 -21.56 -21.39 6.94
C GLU A 268 -22.50 -20.36 6.28
N ARG A 269 -22.22 -19.06 6.45
CA ARG A 269 -22.93 -17.95 5.80
C ARG A 269 -22.38 -17.59 4.41
N GLY A 270 -21.49 -18.42 3.86
CA GLY A 270 -20.97 -18.23 2.51
C GLY A 270 -19.90 -17.14 2.36
N TYR A 271 -19.25 -16.72 3.45
CA TYR A 271 -18.09 -15.84 3.33
C TYR A 271 -16.95 -16.59 2.65
N ILE A 272 -16.25 -15.91 1.74
CA ILE A 272 -15.16 -16.49 0.97
C ILE A 272 -13.85 -16.31 1.73
N PRO A 273 -13.13 -17.39 2.10
CA PRO A 273 -11.81 -17.27 2.69
C PRO A 273 -10.77 -16.96 1.61
N LEU A 274 -9.88 -16.02 1.91
CA LEU A 274 -8.82 -15.58 1.00
C LEU A 274 -7.50 -15.46 1.76
N PHE A 275 -6.38 -15.69 1.06
CA PHE A 275 -5.05 -15.46 1.59
C PHE A 275 -4.29 -14.50 0.67
N ASN A 276 -3.71 -13.45 1.25
CA ASN A 276 -2.79 -12.59 0.49
C ASN A 276 -1.40 -13.23 0.36
N ALA A 277 -0.50 -12.60 -0.38
CA ALA A 277 0.88 -13.08 -0.53
C ALA A 277 1.78 -12.90 0.71
N GLY A 278 1.28 -12.38 1.83
CA GLY A 278 2.08 -12.02 2.99
C GLY A 278 2.78 -10.65 2.83
N SER A 279 3.85 -10.43 3.58
CA SER A 279 4.58 -9.16 3.57
C SER A 279 6.06 -9.34 3.82
N ARG A 280 6.89 -8.54 3.16
CA ARG A 280 8.34 -8.51 3.41
C ARG A 280 8.67 -7.54 4.52
N LYS A 281 9.36 -8.01 5.55
CA LYS A 281 9.89 -7.18 6.64
C LYS A 281 11.17 -6.49 6.18
N PHE A 282 11.23 -5.19 6.44
CA PHE A 282 12.39 -4.33 6.19
C PHE A 282 12.84 -3.70 7.50
N VAL A 283 14.15 -3.61 7.71
CA VAL A 283 14.76 -2.97 8.89
C VAL A 283 15.84 -2.00 8.46
N LYS A 284 15.85 -0.81 9.06
CA LYS A 284 16.93 0.18 8.92
C LYS A 284 17.52 0.46 10.29
N VAL A 285 18.79 0.10 10.46
CA VAL A 285 19.57 0.45 11.65
C VAL A 285 20.07 1.89 11.50
N MET A 286 19.88 2.71 12.53
CA MET A 286 20.13 4.17 12.44
C MET A 286 21.59 4.58 12.68
N LYS A 287 22.48 3.58 12.84
CA LYS A 287 23.86 3.62 13.38
C LYS A 287 23.88 3.75 14.90
N VAL A 288 24.53 2.75 15.51
CA VAL A 288 24.89 2.70 16.92
C VAL A 288 26.17 3.53 17.09
N PRO A 289 26.21 4.60 17.91
CA PRO A 289 27.46 5.26 18.27
C PRO A 289 28.08 4.55 19.49
N HIS A 290 28.46 3.27 19.37
CA HIS A 290 29.21 2.58 20.42
C HIS A 290 30.33 1.74 19.78
N LEU A 291 31.38 2.45 19.37
CA LEU A 291 32.77 2.00 19.47
C LEU A 291 33.40 2.78 20.62
#